data_AF-A0A917M110-F1
#
_entry.id   AF-A0A917M110-F1
#
_cell.length_a   1.000
_cell.length_b   1.000
_cell.length_c   1.000
_cell.angle_alpha   90.00
_cell.angle_beta   90.00
_cell.angle_gamma   90.00
#
_symmetry.space_group_name_H-M   'P 1'
#
loop_
_entity.id
_entity.type
_entity.pdbx_description
1 polymer ?
#
loop_
_entity_poly.entity_id
_entity_poly.type
_entity_poly.pdbx_seq_one_letter_code
_entity_poly.pdbx_strand_id
1 'polypeptide(L)'
;MKAFNQPHQLLKKTLVLGLALSLTAGTAVIAKSPLHAAAASATANGAVNASVAASIYKQFEKYVSKPATLAKARAYLINNITRVSKTQATIMTLHLENAQLAHLPAFSEKLYPQNIQKELDKAFRKKGIELDALIGATTDAKTKALLIEARDKGYKLETSEGMYYPVMHYQSFKQFQSHINKDIASYIDLMAVASNKPVAFDGAIVIGWDDLISRTTALETFLKQYPKSNRAKVVKEHFQLLKSRTFYGASNTPVYDSFGPKGETAINPKVRAAYEAAVNKGNGGSVFLSSIQSLLKLLDASNNLQTPEINRFLEKQVE
;
A
#
# COMPACT_ATOMS: atom_id res chain seq x y z
N MET A 1 -21.30 15.63 5.00
CA MET A 1 -20.00 15.25 4.43
C MET A 1 -20.01 13.75 4.17
N LYS A 2 -20.14 13.32 2.91
CA LYS A 2 -20.22 11.89 2.55
C LYS A 2 -18.80 11.36 2.29
N ALA A 3 -18.34 10.50 3.18
CA ALA A 3 -17.11 9.73 3.01
C ALA A 3 -17.23 8.86 1.74
N PHE A 4 -16.19 8.87 0.91
CA PHE A 4 -16.09 8.03 -0.28
C PHE A 4 -15.99 6.56 0.15
N ASN A 5 -17.11 5.85 -0.01
CA ASN A 5 -17.27 4.42 0.28
C ASN A 5 -16.73 3.58 -0.91
N GLN A 6 -15.95 2.56 -0.60
CA GLN A 6 -15.47 1.52 -1.53
C GLN A 6 -16.56 0.45 -1.78
N PRO A 7 -16.75 -0.06 -3.01
CA PRO A 7 -17.55 -1.26 -3.22
C PRO A 7 -16.68 -2.52 -3.37
N HIS A 8 -16.76 -3.42 -2.38
CA HIS A 8 -16.41 -4.84 -2.55
C HIS A 8 -17.65 -5.64 -2.93
N GLN A 9 -17.61 -6.43 -4.02
CA GLN A 9 -18.31 -7.72 -4.09
C GLN A 9 -17.65 -8.72 -5.07
N LEU A 10 -17.31 -9.89 -4.49
CA LEU A 10 -17.46 -11.30 -4.92
C LEU A 10 -16.98 -11.78 -6.29
N LEU A 11 -16.14 -12.83 -6.26
CA LEU A 11 -16.40 -14.09 -6.99
C LEU A 11 -15.57 -15.25 -6.41
N LYS A 12 -16.28 -16.25 -5.87
CA LYS A 12 -15.75 -17.58 -5.52
C LYS A 12 -15.64 -18.43 -6.78
N LYS A 13 -14.48 -19.04 -7.05
CA LYS A 13 -14.40 -20.30 -7.81
C LYS A 13 -13.27 -21.18 -7.28
N THR A 14 -13.65 -22.38 -6.88
CA THR A 14 -12.83 -23.52 -6.48
C THR A 14 -12.15 -24.13 -7.70
N LEU A 15 -10.88 -24.52 -7.57
CA LEU A 15 -10.21 -25.40 -8.51
C LEU A 15 -9.57 -26.56 -7.74
N VAL A 16 -10.07 -27.77 -7.98
CA VAL A 16 -9.48 -29.04 -7.54
C VAL A 16 -8.50 -29.46 -8.64
N LEU A 17 -7.24 -29.69 -8.28
CA LEU A 17 -6.25 -30.29 -9.19
C LEU A 17 -5.79 -31.62 -8.59
N GLY A 18 -6.13 -32.71 -9.27
CA GLY A 18 -5.74 -34.07 -8.92
C GLY A 18 -4.25 -34.31 -9.17
N LEU A 19 -3.59 -34.95 -8.21
CA LEU A 19 -2.27 -35.55 -8.40
C LEU A 19 -2.45 -36.98 -8.90
N ALA A 20 -1.84 -37.31 -10.04
CA ALA A 20 -1.50 -38.67 -10.41
C ALA A 20 0.01 -38.71 -10.70
N LEU A 21 0.75 -39.44 -9.88
CA LEU A 21 2.16 -39.79 -10.10
C LEU A 21 2.25 -41.31 -10.05
N SER A 22 2.41 -41.91 -11.22
CA SER A 22 2.65 -43.33 -11.44
C SER A 22 4.04 -43.73 -10.93
N LEU A 23 4.10 -44.66 -9.97
CA LEU A 23 5.32 -45.35 -9.59
C LEU A 23 5.68 -46.38 -10.68
N THR A 24 6.88 -46.29 -11.22
CA THR A 24 7.54 -47.43 -11.89
C THR A 24 8.60 -47.97 -10.94
N ALA A 25 8.41 -49.21 -10.49
CA ALA A 25 9.36 -49.94 -9.67
C ALA A 25 10.37 -50.65 -10.57
N GLY A 26 11.62 -50.19 -10.55
CA GLY A 26 12.76 -50.90 -11.11
C GLY A 26 13.65 -51.40 -9.98
N THR A 27 13.72 -52.71 -9.79
CA THR A 27 14.62 -53.35 -8.82
C THR A 27 16.04 -53.39 -9.39
N ALA A 28 16.88 -52.47 -8.94
CA ALA A 28 18.33 -52.58 -9.08
C ALA A 28 18.94 -52.75 -7.69
N VAL A 29 19.61 -53.87 -7.47
CA VAL A 29 20.43 -54.14 -6.28
C VAL A 29 21.66 -53.24 -6.37
N ILE A 30 21.70 -52.17 -5.58
CA ILE A 30 22.86 -51.26 -5.50
C ILE A 30 23.55 -51.49 -4.15
N ALA A 31 24.83 -51.85 -4.23
CA ALA A 31 25.75 -51.91 -3.12
C ALA A 31 25.74 -50.60 -2.31
N LYS A 32 25.71 -50.70 -0.97
CA LYS A 32 25.70 -49.55 -0.05
C LYS A 32 26.95 -48.70 -0.20
N SER A 33 26.90 -47.68 -1.06
CA SER A 33 27.82 -46.54 -1.06
C SER A 33 27.21 -45.37 -0.26
N PRO A 34 28.01 -44.61 0.51
CA PRO A 34 27.51 -43.56 1.43
C PRO A 34 26.75 -42.40 0.75
N LEU A 35 26.82 -42.27 -0.57
CA LEU A 35 26.09 -41.28 -1.37
C LEU A 35 24.55 -41.48 -1.40
N HIS A 36 24.07 -42.73 -1.30
CA HIS A 36 22.62 -43.00 -1.33
C HIS A 36 21.92 -42.68 0.00
N ALA A 37 22.62 -42.80 1.14
CA ALA A 37 22.08 -42.44 2.45
C ALA A 37 21.93 -40.91 2.59
N ALA A 38 22.90 -40.13 2.10
CA ALA A 38 22.83 -38.67 2.12
C ALA A 38 21.67 -38.12 1.26
N ALA A 39 21.42 -38.71 0.09
CA ALA A 39 20.30 -38.33 -0.78
C ALA A 39 18.93 -38.66 -0.14
N ALA A 40 18.79 -39.84 0.48
CA ALA A 40 17.58 -40.24 1.19
C ALA A 40 17.28 -39.34 2.40
N SER A 41 18.31 -38.99 3.19
CA SER A 41 18.20 -38.05 4.30
C SER A 41 17.87 -36.62 3.84
N ALA A 42 18.42 -36.17 2.71
CA ALA A 42 18.07 -34.87 2.12
C ALA A 42 16.61 -34.83 1.65
N THR A 43 16.10 -35.91 1.03
CA THR A 43 14.70 -36.01 0.62
C THR A 43 13.73 -36.09 1.80
N ALA A 44 14.07 -36.82 2.86
CA ALA A 44 13.26 -36.89 4.09
C ALA A 44 13.21 -35.53 4.80
N ASN A 45 14.36 -34.83 4.92
CA ASN A 45 14.42 -33.48 5.48
C ASN A 45 13.61 -32.48 4.64
N GLY A 46 13.66 -32.58 3.30
CA GLY A 46 12.82 -31.77 2.41
C GLY A 46 11.32 -31.99 2.62
N ALA A 47 10.89 -33.25 2.78
CA ALA A 47 9.48 -33.59 3.03
C ALA A 47 8.99 -33.10 4.40
N VAL A 48 9.82 -33.22 5.46
CA VAL A 48 9.51 -32.68 6.79
C VAL A 48 9.42 -31.16 6.76
N ASN A 49 10.32 -30.47 6.05
CA ASN A 49 10.26 -29.02 5.90
C ASN A 49 9.00 -28.56 5.16
N ALA A 50 8.57 -29.31 4.14
CA ALA A 50 7.32 -29.02 3.42
C ALA A 50 6.07 -29.22 4.30
N SER A 51 6.04 -30.26 5.14
CA SER A 51 4.91 -30.51 6.05
C SER A 51 4.80 -29.48 7.18
N VAL A 52 5.95 -29.01 7.69
CA VAL A 52 6.02 -27.89 8.64
C VAL A 52 5.51 -26.61 8.00
N ALA A 53 5.98 -26.25 6.80
CA ALA A 53 5.54 -25.05 6.09
C ALA A 53 4.03 -25.08 5.81
N ALA A 54 3.48 -26.23 5.41
CA ALA A 54 2.04 -26.40 5.20
C ALA A 54 1.23 -26.23 6.50
N SER A 55 1.75 -26.72 7.63
CA SER A 55 1.10 -26.58 8.94
C SER A 55 1.09 -25.13 9.43
N ILE A 56 2.21 -24.42 9.25
CA ILE A 56 2.33 -22.98 9.53
C ILE A 56 1.32 -22.20 8.70
N TYR A 57 1.27 -22.45 7.39
CA TYR A 57 0.32 -21.79 6.50
C TYR A 57 -1.13 -22.01 6.96
N LYS A 58 -1.54 -23.27 7.18
CA LYS A 58 -2.90 -23.59 7.66
C LYS A 58 -3.22 -22.92 8.99
N GLN A 59 -2.26 -22.84 9.91
CA GLN A 59 -2.47 -22.21 11.21
C GLN A 59 -2.60 -20.68 11.11
N PHE A 60 -1.83 -20.05 10.22
CA PHE A 60 -1.98 -18.64 9.90
C PHE A 60 -3.36 -18.34 9.30
N GLU A 61 -3.81 -19.15 8.33
CA GLU A 61 -5.12 -18.97 7.69
C GLU A 61 -6.27 -19.03 8.70
N LYS A 62 -6.19 -19.91 9.71
CA LYS A 62 -7.17 -19.97 10.81
C LYS A 62 -7.23 -18.68 11.65
N TYR A 63 -6.10 -17.97 11.80
CA TYR A 63 -6.05 -16.72 12.56
C TYR A 63 -6.48 -15.52 11.73
N VAL A 64 -6.03 -15.43 10.48
CA VAL A 64 -6.28 -14.27 9.62
C VAL A 64 -7.74 -14.19 9.18
N SER A 65 -8.45 -15.32 9.11
CA SER A 65 -9.85 -15.39 8.70
C SER A 65 -10.85 -14.82 9.73
N LYS A 66 -10.40 -14.36 10.90
CA LYS A 66 -11.27 -13.86 11.97
C LYS A 66 -10.76 -12.51 12.52
N PRO A 67 -11.59 -11.47 12.57
CA PRO A 67 -11.23 -10.16 13.15
C PRO A 67 -10.67 -10.22 14.58
N ALA A 68 -11.21 -11.12 15.40
CA ALA A 68 -10.80 -11.29 16.80
C ALA A 68 -9.36 -11.84 16.95
N THR A 69 -8.85 -12.57 15.95
CA THR A 69 -7.51 -13.17 15.99
C THR A 69 -6.53 -12.49 15.03
N LEU A 70 -6.88 -11.31 14.49
CA LEU A 70 -6.03 -10.60 13.53
C LEU A 70 -4.66 -10.20 14.10
N ALA A 71 -4.62 -9.72 15.35
CA ALA A 71 -3.36 -9.44 16.04
C ALA A 71 -2.49 -10.70 16.18
N LYS A 72 -3.13 -11.83 16.50
CA LYS A 72 -2.47 -13.14 16.58
C LYS A 72 -1.95 -13.59 15.21
N ALA A 73 -2.70 -13.36 14.13
CA ALA A 73 -2.26 -13.66 12.77
C ALA A 73 -1.00 -12.87 12.40
N ARG A 74 -0.96 -11.57 12.71
CA ARG A 74 0.20 -10.71 12.47
C ARG A 74 1.43 -11.19 13.23
N ALA A 75 1.31 -11.39 14.55
CA ALA A 75 2.40 -11.92 15.37
C ALA A 75 2.88 -13.30 14.89
N TYR A 76 1.94 -14.17 14.50
CA TYR A 76 2.25 -15.49 13.98
C TYR A 76 3.01 -15.43 12.66
N LEU A 77 2.65 -14.53 11.74
CA LEU A 77 3.39 -14.31 10.49
C LEU A 77 4.81 -13.83 10.78
N ILE A 78 4.98 -12.79 11.61
CA ILE A 78 6.30 -12.25 11.99
C ILE A 78 7.23 -13.36 12.48
N ASN A 79 6.72 -14.23 13.36
CA ASN A 79 7.53 -15.28 13.98
C ASN A 79 7.79 -16.51 13.08
N ASN A 80 7.08 -16.66 11.95
CA ASN A 80 7.16 -17.87 11.14
C ASN A 80 7.43 -17.63 9.65
N ILE A 81 7.54 -16.38 9.20
CA ILE A 81 7.70 -16.06 7.77
C ILE A 81 8.97 -16.66 7.15
N THR A 82 10.02 -16.87 7.96
CA THR A 82 11.27 -17.51 7.53
C THR A 82 11.16 -19.02 7.31
N ARG A 83 10.06 -19.64 7.76
CA ARG A 83 9.86 -21.10 7.81
C ARG A 83 8.86 -21.60 6.76
N VAL A 84 8.46 -20.74 5.83
CA VAL A 84 7.56 -21.06 4.73
C VAL A 84 8.23 -20.73 3.41
N SER A 85 7.72 -21.29 2.31
CA SER A 85 8.21 -20.92 0.98
C SER A 85 7.92 -19.44 0.70
N LYS A 86 8.73 -18.83 -0.17
CA LYS A 86 8.53 -17.44 -0.63
C LYS A 86 7.12 -17.18 -1.17
N THR A 87 6.55 -18.16 -1.87
CA THR A 87 5.17 -18.11 -2.37
C THR A 87 4.16 -18.07 -1.23
N GLN A 88 4.30 -18.94 -0.23
CA GLN A 88 3.42 -18.95 0.95
C GLN A 88 3.56 -17.65 1.75
N ALA A 89 4.78 -17.18 2.02
CA ALA A 89 5.02 -15.90 2.69
C ALA A 89 4.33 -14.74 1.96
N THR A 90 4.41 -14.72 0.62
CA THR A 90 3.73 -13.71 -0.21
C THR A 90 2.22 -13.78 -0.03
N ILE A 91 1.61 -14.97 -0.11
CA ILE A 91 0.16 -15.15 0.06
C ILE A 91 -0.27 -14.77 1.47
N MET A 92 0.46 -15.21 2.50
CA MET A 92 0.16 -14.88 3.90
C MET A 92 0.22 -13.37 4.15
N THR A 93 1.21 -12.68 3.56
CA THR A 93 1.35 -11.22 3.65
C THR A 93 0.15 -10.50 3.00
N LEU A 94 -0.26 -10.94 1.81
CA LEU A 94 -1.43 -10.39 1.11
C LEU A 94 -2.74 -10.63 1.88
N HIS A 95 -2.92 -11.83 2.46
CA HIS A 95 -4.08 -12.16 3.26
C HIS A 95 -4.13 -11.33 4.55
N LEU A 96 -2.99 -11.10 5.20
CA LEU A 96 -2.90 -10.22 6.37
C LEU A 96 -3.31 -8.79 6.02
N GLU A 97 -2.74 -8.22 4.95
CA GLU A 97 -3.07 -6.87 4.48
C GLU A 97 -4.57 -6.74 4.17
N ASN A 98 -5.13 -7.69 3.41
CA ASN A 98 -6.56 -7.69 3.06
C ASN A 98 -7.45 -7.75 4.32
N ALA A 99 -7.10 -8.59 5.30
CA ALA A 99 -7.88 -8.73 6.53
C ALA A 99 -7.80 -7.48 7.41
N GLN A 100 -6.65 -6.81 7.45
CA GLN A 100 -6.48 -5.51 8.12
C GLN A 100 -7.30 -4.42 7.44
N LEU A 101 -7.21 -4.29 6.12
CA LEU A 101 -8.02 -3.33 5.35
C LEU A 101 -9.52 -3.56 5.57
N ALA A 102 -9.97 -4.82 5.52
CA ALA A 102 -11.37 -5.17 5.73
C ALA A 102 -11.86 -4.88 7.16
N HIS A 103 -10.98 -5.03 8.17
CA HIS A 103 -11.33 -4.79 9.57
C HIS A 103 -11.18 -3.32 9.99
N LEU A 104 -10.45 -2.50 9.23
CA LEU A 104 -10.13 -1.12 9.59
C LEU A 104 -11.38 -0.29 9.92
N PRO A 105 -12.46 -0.27 9.12
CA PRO A 105 -13.65 0.53 9.44
C PRO A 105 -14.28 0.17 10.78
N ALA A 106 -14.48 -1.12 11.06
CA ALA A 106 -15.04 -1.59 12.32
C ALA A 106 -14.12 -1.31 13.52
N PHE A 107 -12.80 -1.25 13.29
CA PHE A 107 -11.86 -0.84 14.32
C PHE A 107 -11.91 0.66 14.59
N SER A 108 -12.06 1.50 13.55
CA SER A 108 -12.16 2.96 13.68
C SER A 108 -13.31 3.40 14.59
N GLU A 109 -14.47 2.74 14.49
CA GLU A 109 -15.63 3.01 15.35
C GLU A 109 -15.33 2.89 16.85
N LYS A 110 -14.33 2.08 17.23
CA LYS A 110 -13.92 1.96 18.63
C LYS A 110 -13.19 3.20 19.16
N LEU A 111 -12.58 3.99 18.27
CA LEU A 111 -11.82 5.19 18.62
C LEU A 111 -12.69 6.45 18.66
N TYR A 112 -13.82 6.49 17.95
CA TYR A 112 -14.68 7.67 17.84
C TYR A 112 -15.46 8.12 19.10
N PRO A 113 -15.74 7.28 20.12
CA PRO A 113 -16.41 7.76 21.32
C PRO A 113 -15.68 8.95 21.95
N GLN A 114 -16.44 9.97 22.37
CA GLN A 114 -15.89 11.26 22.81
C GLN A 114 -14.89 11.13 23.97
N ASN A 115 -15.12 10.20 24.90
CA ASN A 115 -14.21 9.95 26.02
C ASN A 115 -12.85 9.39 25.53
N ILE A 116 -12.85 8.56 24.49
CA ILE A 116 -11.63 8.02 23.88
C ILE A 116 -10.89 9.15 23.14
N GLN A 117 -11.59 9.94 22.32
CA GLN A 117 -11.00 11.07 21.59
C GLN A 117 -10.34 12.10 22.52
N LYS A 118 -10.98 12.42 23.65
CA LYS A 118 -10.42 13.33 24.66
C LYS A 118 -9.13 12.80 25.29
N GLU A 119 -9.07 11.50 25.60
CA GLU A 119 -7.86 10.88 26.13
C GLU A 119 -6.73 10.80 25.09
N LEU A 120 -7.07 10.55 23.82
CA LEU A 120 -6.12 10.61 22.71
C LEU A 120 -5.57 12.02 22.51
N ASP A 121 -6.41 13.05 22.58
CA ASP A 121 -5.97 14.46 22.48
C ASP A 121 -5.01 14.84 23.60
N LYS A 122 -5.33 14.46 24.84
CA LYS A 122 -4.46 14.68 25.99
C LYS A 122 -3.11 13.96 25.84
N ALA A 123 -3.10 12.74 25.32
CA ALA A 123 -1.87 11.97 25.07
C ALA A 123 -1.05 12.60 23.93
N PHE A 124 -1.71 12.97 22.83
CA PHE A 124 -1.11 13.62 21.67
C PHE A 124 -0.41 14.92 22.04
N ARG A 125 -1.09 15.82 22.78
CA ARG A 125 -0.49 17.10 23.22
C ARG A 125 0.76 16.92 24.09
N LYS A 126 0.93 15.77 24.74
CA LYS A 126 2.10 15.48 25.58
C LYS A 126 3.27 14.89 24.80
N LYS A 127 3.01 14.01 23.83
CA LYS A 127 4.05 13.16 23.23
C LYS A 127 3.99 12.99 21.71
N GLY A 128 3.03 13.62 21.02
CA GLY A 128 2.82 13.50 19.58
C GLY A 128 1.96 12.31 19.17
N ILE A 129 1.82 12.09 17.85
CA ILE A 129 0.87 11.13 17.26
C ILE A 129 1.42 9.69 17.15
N GLU A 130 2.72 9.51 17.34
CA GLU A 130 3.36 8.20 17.26
C GLU A 130 2.71 7.21 18.24
N LEU A 131 2.38 6.01 17.74
CA LEU A 131 1.49 5.10 18.45
C LEU A 131 2.05 4.66 19.81
N ASP A 132 3.34 4.33 19.89
CA ASP A 132 3.98 3.94 21.15
C ASP A 132 4.06 5.11 22.14
N ALA A 133 4.21 6.34 21.63
CA ALA A 133 4.19 7.55 22.44
C ALA A 133 2.80 7.81 23.04
N LEU A 134 1.73 7.60 22.26
CA LEU A 134 0.35 7.64 22.74
C LEU A 134 0.10 6.56 23.82
N ILE A 135 0.49 5.31 23.57
CA ILE A 135 0.35 4.21 24.56
C ILE A 135 1.03 4.55 25.89
N GLY A 136 2.22 5.15 25.83
CA GLY A 136 2.97 5.58 27.02
C GLY A 136 2.33 6.76 27.76
N ALA A 137 1.65 7.66 27.04
CA ALA A 137 1.05 8.88 27.61
C ALA A 137 -0.40 8.69 28.09
N THR A 138 -1.11 7.68 27.58
CA THR A 138 -2.50 7.38 27.96
C THR A 138 -2.57 6.66 29.30
N THR A 139 -3.30 7.25 30.25
CA THR A 139 -3.55 6.65 31.58
C THR A 139 -4.86 5.87 31.64
N ASP A 140 -5.85 6.23 30.83
CA ASP A 140 -7.12 5.50 30.76
C ASP A 140 -6.91 4.08 30.23
N ALA A 141 -7.30 3.08 31.03
CA ALA A 141 -7.04 1.67 30.72
C ALA A 141 -7.73 1.20 29.43
N LYS A 142 -8.96 1.68 29.16
CA LYS A 142 -9.72 1.32 27.96
C LYS A 142 -9.07 1.89 26.70
N THR A 143 -8.73 3.18 26.71
CA THR A 143 -8.05 3.85 25.59
C THR A 143 -6.67 3.23 25.34
N LYS A 144 -5.91 2.96 26.40
CA LYS A 144 -4.61 2.29 26.29
C LYS A 144 -4.72 0.89 25.68
N ALA A 145 -5.74 0.11 26.06
CA ALA A 145 -5.99 -1.20 25.48
C ALA A 145 -6.34 -1.11 23.98
N LEU A 146 -7.11 -0.08 23.56
CA LEU A 146 -7.41 0.16 22.15
C LEU A 146 -6.16 0.52 21.33
N LEU A 147 -5.27 1.35 21.89
CA LEU A 147 -4.01 1.70 21.22
C LEU A 147 -3.09 0.48 21.06
N ILE A 148 -3.02 -0.38 22.07
CA ILE A 148 -2.31 -1.66 22.00
C ILE A 148 -2.94 -2.56 20.95
N GLU A 149 -4.28 -2.67 20.93
CA GLU A 149 -5.00 -3.45 19.91
C GLU A 149 -4.71 -2.91 18.49
N ALA A 150 -4.65 -1.59 18.31
CA ALA A 150 -4.30 -0.96 17.03
C ALA A 150 -2.90 -1.36 16.57
N ARG A 151 -1.90 -1.23 17.46
CA ARG A 151 -0.50 -1.58 17.19
C ARG A 151 -0.38 -3.05 16.80
N ASP A 152 -0.97 -3.92 17.60
CA ASP A 152 -0.84 -5.37 17.43
C ASP A 152 -1.59 -5.85 16.18
N LYS A 153 -2.64 -5.13 15.77
CA LYS A 153 -3.33 -5.34 14.48
C LYS A 153 -2.62 -4.70 13.29
N GLY A 154 -1.55 -3.93 13.47
CA GLY A 154 -0.77 -3.33 12.38
C GLY A 154 -1.32 -2.01 11.86
N TYR A 155 -1.99 -1.25 12.72
CA TYR A 155 -2.41 0.12 12.45
C TYR A 155 -1.45 1.12 13.09
N LYS A 156 -1.46 2.34 12.57
CA LYS A 156 -0.95 3.54 13.22
C LYS A 156 -2.11 4.53 13.39
N LEU A 157 -1.93 5.58 14.17
CA LEU A 157 -2.92 6.65 14.25
C LEU A 157 -2.49 7.84 13.39
N GLU A 158 -3.51 8.54 12.89
CA GLU A 158 -3.41 9.87 12.31
C GLU A 158 -4.42 10.79 12.98
N THR A 159 -4.28 12.09 12.74
CA THR A 159 -5.21 13.10 13.24
C THR A 159 -5.53 14.11 12.14
N SER A 160 -6.81 14.51 12.09
CA SER A 160 -7.31 15.56 11.20
C SER A 160 -8.43 16.31 11.90
N GLU A 161 -8.43 17.64 11.84
CA GLU A 161 -9.51 18.47 12.40
C GLU A 161 -9.86 18.14 13.87
N GLY A 162 -8.86 17.74 14.67
CA GLY A 162 -9.04 17.36 16.06
C GLY A 162 -9.60 15.94 16.30
N MET A 163 -9.78 15.15 15.24
CA MET A 163 -10.20 13.75 15.28
C MET A 163 -9.02 12.81 15.09
N TYR A 164 -8.92 11.79 15.93
CA TYR A 164 -7.89 10.74 15.89
C TYR A 164 -8.49 9.45 15.32
N TYR A 165 -7.85 8.89 14.29
CA TYR A 165 -8.37 7.71 13.60
C TYR A 165 -7.25 6.75 13.19
N PRO A 166 -7.54 5.45 13.06
CA PRO A 166 -6.53 4.47 12.68
C PRO A 166 -6.40 4.43 11.15
N VAL A 167 -5.17 4.20 10.70
CA VAL A 167 -4.85 3.90 9.30
C VAL A 167 -3.90 2.71 9.23
N MET A 168 -3.76 2.11 8.05
CA MET A 168 -2.80 1.04 7.82
C MET A 168 -1.36 1.51 8.12
N HIS A 169 -0.59 0.70 8.84
CA HIS A 169 0.84 0.97 9.08
C HIS A 169 1.70 0.17 8.09
N TYR A 170 1.73 0.60 6.81
CA TYR A 170 2.47 -0.08 5.74
C TYR A 170 3.98 -0.13 5.98
N GLN A 171 4.56 0.84 6.68
CA GLN A 171 5.97 0.79 7.08
C GLN A 171 6.28 -0.49 7.87
N SER A 172 5.35 -0.99 8.68
CA SER A 172 5.54 -2.21 9.45
C SER A 172 5.54 -3.49 8.60
N PHE A 173 5.10 -3.44 7.34
CA PHE A 173 5.19 -4.56 6.41
C PHE A 173 6.58 -4.72 5.79
N LYS A 174 7.45 -3.71 5.87
CA LYS A 174 8.79 -3.78 5.29
C LYS A 174 9.64 -4.93 5.84
N GLN A 175 9.40 -5.34 7.09
CA GLN A 175 10.05 -6.50 7.70
C GLN A 175 9.82 -7.82 6.93
N PHE A 176 8.80 -7.89 6.06
CA PHE A 176 8.51 -9.08 5.26
C PHE A 176 9.20 -9.10 3.89
N GLN A 177 9.80 -7.98 3.44
CA GLN A 177 10.23 -7.79 2.04
C GLN A 177 11.26 -8.83 1.55
N SER A 178 12.17 -9.27 2.42
CA SER A 178 13.17 -10.30 2.09
C SER A 178 12.55 -11.68 1.86
N HIS A 179 11.33 -11.93 2.35
CA HIS A 179 10.66 -13.23 2.34
C HIS A 179 9.56 -13.35 1.30
N ILE A 180 9.20 -12.27 0.60
CA ILE A 180 8.07 -12.22 -0.34
C ILE A 180 8.54 -11.89 -1.76
N ASN A 181 7.64 -12.08 -2.73
CA ASN A 181 7.91 -11.76 -4.13
C ASN A 181 8.20 -10.26 -4.33
N LYS A 182 9.07 -9.97 -5.32
CA LYS A 182 9.58 -8.62 -5.57
C LYS A 182 8.46 -7.62 -5.89
N ASP A 183 7.41 -8.06 -6.57
CA ASP A 183 6.25 -7.23 -6.88
C ASP A 183 5.55 -6.78 -5.58
N ILE A 184 5.27 -7.69 -4.66
CA ILE A 184 4.62 -7.32 -3.39
C ILE A 184 5.56 -6.50 -2.50
N ALA A 185 6.86 -6.76 -2.52
CA ALA A 185 7.85 -5.93 -1.82
C ALA A 185 7.86 -4.48 -2.35
N SER A 186 7.89 -4.28 -3.67
CA SER A 186 7.80 -2.94 -4.29
C SER A 186 6.45 -2.26 -4.01
N TYR A 187 5.35 -3.01 -4.01
CA TYR A 187 4.04 -2.47 -3.63
C TYR A 187 4.03 -1.94 -2.19
N ILE A 188 4.61 -2.69 -1.24
CA ILE A 188 4.72 -2.25 0.16
C ILE A 188 5.52 -0.95 0.28
N ASP A 189 6.59 -0.77 -0.50
CA ASP A 189 7.35 0.49 -0.50
C ASP A 189 6.50 1.68 -0.94
N LEU A 190 5.73 1.52 -2.03
CA LEU A 190 4.83 2.55 -2.53
C LEU A 190 3.77 2.93 -1.48
N MET A 191 3.15 1.92 -0.85
CA MET A 191 2.11 2.15 0.15
C MET A 191 2.66 2.68 1.46
N ALA A 192 3.90 2.33 1.84
CA ALA A 192 4.57 2.92 3.01
C ALA A 192 4.83 4.42 2.80
N VAL A 193 5.30 4.83 1.62
CA VAL A 193 5.45 6.27 1.29
C VAL A 193 4.12 7.00 1.36
N ALA A 194 3.07 6.43 0.76
CA ALA A 194 1.74 7.03 0.75
C ALA A 194 1.13 7.16 2.14
N SER A 195 1.27 6.11 2.96
CA SER A 195 0.78 6.08 4.34
C SER A 195 1.55 7.02 5.26
N ASN A 196 2.88 7.10 5.14
CA ASN A 196 3.68 7.93 6.05
C ASN A 196 3.57 9.42 5.77
N LYS A 197 3.31 9.81 4.52
CA LYS A 197 3.19 11.20 4.10
C LYS A 197 2.04 11.33 3.10
N PRO A 198 0.78 11.46 3.56
CA PRO A 198 -0.38 11.57 2.69
C PRO A 198 -0.24 12.68 1.65
N VAL A 199 -0.71 12.45 0.43
CA VAL A 199 -0.64 13.44 -0.67
C VAL A 199 -1.56 14.62 -0.41
N ALA A 200 -2.75 14.35 0.12
CA ALA A 200 -3.79 15.34 0.32
C ALA A 200 -4.38 15.26 1.72
N PHE A 201 -4.76 16.42 2.24
CA PHE A 201 -5.39 16.62 3.54
C PHE A 201 -6.30 17.84 3.45
N ASP A 202 -7.52 17.73 3.97
CA ASP A 202 -8.55 18.78 3.91
C ASP A 202 -8.65 19.47 2.54
N GLY A 203 -8.82 18.67 1.48
CA GLY A 203 -8.95 19.17 0.11
C GLY A 203 -7.73 19.90 -0.47
N ALA A 204 -6.60 19.93 0.22
CA ALA A 204 -5.33 20.48 -0.22
C ALA A 204 -4.31 19.37 -0.51
N ILE A 205 -3.44 19.59 -1.50
CA ILE A 205 -2.20 18.82 -1.67
C ILE A 205 -1.20 19.36 -0.65
N VAL A 206 -0.74 18.49 0.24
CA VAL A 206 0.11 18.85 1.40
C VAL A 206 1.56 18.38 1.23
N ILE A 207 1.92 17.93 0.03
CA ILE A 207 3.28 17.58 -0.36
C ILE A 207 3.77 18.50 -1.49
N GLY A 208 5.07 18.50 -1.77
CA GLY A 208 5.62 19.19 -2.93
C GLY A 208 5.13 18.60 -4.24
N TRP A 209 5.00 19.43 -5.28
CA TRP A 209 4.62 18.98 -6.62
C TRP A 209 5.65 18.03 -7.24
N ASP A 210 6.93 18.22 -6.93
CA ASP A 210 8.02 17.32 -7.28
C ASP A 210 7.89 15.94 -6.62
N ASP A 211 7.48 15.90 -5.35
CA ASP A 211 7.18 14.66 -4.61
C ASP A 211 5.96 13.96 -5.24
N LEU A 212 4.89 14.71 -5.57
CA LEU A 212 3.70 14.16 -6.24
C LEU A 212 4.03 13.53 -7.59
N ILE A 213 4.81 14.22 -8.44
CA ILE A 213 5.24 13.72 -9.76
C ILE A 213 6.13 12.48 -9.60
N SER A 214 7.05 12.50 -8.63
CA SER A 214 7.95 11.37 -8.36
C SER A 214 7.16 10.13 -7.91
N ARG A 215 6.18 10.28 -7.02
CA ARG A 215 5.29 9.19 -6.59
C ARG A 215 4.44 8.65 -7.73
N THR A 216 3.89 9.54 -8.57
CA THR A 216 3.08 9.14 -9.73
C THR A 216 3.91 8.34 -10.73
N THR A 217 5.16 8.76 -10.96
CA THR A 217 6.11 8.05 -11.83
C THR A 217 6.51 6.68 -11.24
N ALA A 218 6.65 6.58 -9.92
CA ALA A 218 6.94 5.31 -9.25
C ALA A 218 5.77 4.31 -9.39
N LEU A 219 4.52 4.78 -9.32
CA LEU A 219 3.34 3.95 -9.56
C LEU A 219 3.28 3.47 -11.01
N GLU A 220 3.57 4.34 -12.00
CA GLU A 220 3.66 3.93 -13.40
C GLU A 220 4.76 2.88 -13.62
N THR A 221 5.92 3.07 -13.00
CA THR A 221 7.06 2.15 -13.07
C THR A 221 6.68 0.78 -12.55
N PHE A 222 5.97 0.70 -11.42
CA PHE A 222 5.44 -0.54 -10.89
C PHE A 222 4.53 -1.25 -11.90
N LEU A 223 3.60 -0.52 -12.54
CA LEU A 223 2.65 -1.10 -13.50
C LEU A 223 3.35 -1.66 -14.74
N LYS A 224 4.46 -1.04 -15.16
CA LYS A 224 5.30 -1.54 -16.26
C LYS A 224 6.11 -2.77 -15.86
N GLN A 225 6.69 -2.77 -14.66
CA GLN A 225 7.55 -3.86 -14.20
C GLN A 225 6.74 -5.09 -13.76
N TYR A 226 5.56 -4.88 -13.18
CA TYR A 226 4.75 -5.94 -12.59
C TYR A 226 3.28 -5.92 -13.08
N PRO A 227 3.03 -5.98 -14.40
CA PRO A 227 1.67 -5.88 -14.95
C PRO A 227 0.75 -7.03 -14.51
N LYS A 228 1.34 -8.15 -14.07
CA LYS A 228 0.62 -9.35 -13.59
C LYS A 228 0.59 -9.46 -12.05
N SER A 229 1.06 -8.44 -11.33
CA SER A 229 1.00 -8.47 -9.87
C SER A 229 -0.45 -8.56 -9.38
N ASN A 230 -0.67 -9.27 -8.27
CA ASN A 230 -1.95 -9.26 -7.57
C ASN A 230 -2.39 -7.84 -7.14
N ARG A 231 -1.45 -6.89 -7.04
CA ARG A 231 -1.70 -5.49 -6.67
C ARG A 231 -1.75 -4.51 -7.84
N ALA A 232 -1.62 -4.98 -9.09
CA ALA A 232 -1.62 -4.11 -10.27
C ALA A 232 -2.89 -3.24 -10.38
N LYS A 233 -4.07 -3.79 -10.07
CA LYS A 233 -5.33 -3.03 -10.09
C LYS A 233 -5.33 -1.87 -9.07
N VAL A 234 -4.98 -2.16 -7.83
CA VAL A 234 -4.93 -1.15 -6.74
C VAL A 234 -3.89 -0.07 -7.06
N VAL A 235 -2.72 -0.47 -7.57
CA VAL A 235 -1.69 0.50 -7.99
C VAL A 235 -2.16 1.34 -9.17
N LYS A 236 -2.92 0.76 -10.13
CA LYS A 236 -3.49 1.51 -11.26
C LYS A 236 -4.48 2.56 -10.79
N GLU A 237 -5.36 2.24 -9.85
CA GLU A 237 -6.32 3.19 -9.28
C GLU A 237 -5.59 4.33 -8.57
N HIS A 238 -4.56 4.02 -7.78
CA HIS A 238 -3.72 5.03 -7.13
C HIS A 238 -2.95 5.89 -8.14
N PHE A 239 -2.40 5.27 -9.20
CA PHE A 239 -1.75 5.99 -10.29
C PHE A 239 -2.70 7.01 -10.93
N GLN A 240 -3.94 6.61 -11.26
CA GLN A 240 -4.91 7.52 -11.84
C GLN A 240 -5.31 8.65 -10.89
N LEU A 241 -5.45 8.35 -9.60
CA LEU A 241 -5.69 9.39 -8.59
C LEU A 241 -4.56 10.42 -8.57
N LEU A 242 -3.29 9.99 -8.48
CA LEU A 242 -2.17 10.94 -8.42
C LEU A 242 -1.91 11.64 -9.76
N LYS A 243 -2.16 10.96 -10.88
CA LYS A 243 -2.15 11.56 -12.21
C LYS A 243 -3.18 12.69 -12.30
N SER A 244 -4.41 12.44 -11.87
CA SER A 244 -5.48 13.47 -11.78
C SER A 244 -5.07 14.62 -10.87
N ARG A 245 -4.55 14.34 -9.66
CA ARG A 245 -4.03 15.36 -8.74
C ARG A 245 -2.89 16.16 -9.34
N THR A 246 -2.02 15.55 -10.15
CA THR A 246 -0.94 16.24 -10.81
C THR A 246 -1.48 17.29 -11.78
N PHE A 247 -2.49 16.94 -12.58
CA PHE A 247 -3.01 17.80 -13.66
C PHE A 247 -4.08 18.81 -13.22
N TYR A 248 -4.88 18.48 -12.21
CA TYR A 248 -6.00 19.31 -11.75
C TYR A 248 -5.77 19.90 -10.34
N GLY A 249 -4.94 19.24 -9.53
CA GLY A 249 -4.72 19.63 -8.15
C GLY A 249 -5.81 19.13 -7.21
N ALA A 250 -6.08 19.92 -6.18
CA ALA A 250 -7.18 19.70 -5.24
C ALA A 250 -7.91 21.02 -4.98
N SER A 251 -9.09 20.96 -4.36
CA SER A 251 -9.96 22.14 -4.19
C SER A 251 -9.26 23.34 -3.58
N ASN A 252 -8.41 23.11 -2.57
CA ASN A 252 -7.69 24.17 -1.85
C ASN A 252 -6.27 24.41 -2.40
N THR A 253 -5.86 23.62 -3.40
CA THR A 253 -4.55 23.71 -4.08
C THR A 253 -4.73 23.36 -5.56
N PRO A 254 -5.47 24.17 -6.31
CA PRO A 254 -5.71 23.89 -7.72
C PRO A 254 -4.42 24.09 -8.52
N VAL A 255 -4.29 23.34 -9.61
CA VAL A 255 -3.17 23.55 -10.57
C VAL A 255 -3.35 24.84 -11.35
N TYR A 256 -4.60 25.16 -11.68
CA TYR A 256 -4.98 26.35 -12.41
C TYR A 256 -5.89 27.21 -11.54
N ASP A 257 -5.57 28.49 -11.40
CA ASP A 257 -6.39 29.41 -10.62
C ASP A 257 -6.32 30.82 -11.25
N SER A 258 -7.28 31.66 -10.90
CA SER A 258 -7.50 32.94 -11.55
C SER A 258 -6.52 33.97 -11.02
N PHE A 259 -5.41 34.13 -11.74
CA PHE A 259 -4.32 35.02 -11.39
C PHE A 259 -4.14 36.09 -12.46
N GLY A 260 -4.96 37.12 -12.41
CA GLY A 260 -4.78 38.27 -13.28
C GLY A 260 -5.78 39.39 -13.01
N PRO A 261 -5.44 40.65 -13.34
CA PRO A 261 -6.35 41.79 -13.21
C PRO A 261 -7.60 41.65 -14.10
N LYS A 262 -7.58 40.73 -15.07
CA LYS A 262 -8.69 40.40 -15.97
C LYS A 262 -9.47 39.14 -15.59
N GLY A 263 -9.13 38.49 -14.46
CA GLY A 263 -9.77 37.24 -14.03
C GLY A 263 -9.42 36.02 -14.88
N GLU A 264 -8.33 36.08 -15.64
CA GLU A 264 -7.84 34.97 -16.46
C GLU A 264 -7.31 33.83 -15.58
N THR A 265 -7.59 32.59 -15.96
CA THR A 265 -7.10 31.39 -15.27
C THR A 265 -5.78 30.93 -15.87
N ALA A 266 -4.76 30.76 -15.03
CA ALA A 266 -3.41 30.39 -15.44
C ALA A 266 -2.84 29.27 -14.55
N ILE A 267 -1.86 28.52 -15.06
CA ILE A 267 -1.17 27.51 -14.26
C ILE A 267 -0.41 28.19 -13.11
N ASN A 268 -0.47 27.59 -11.92
CA ASN A 268 0.32 28.02 -10.78
C ASN A 268 1.83 27.92 -11.11
N PRO A 269 2.61 29.00 -10.94
CA PRO A 269 4.04 29.01 -11.29
C PRO A 269 4.86 27.92 -10.60
N LYS A 270 4.50 27.53 -9.36
CA LYS A 270 5.18 26.45 -8.64
C LYS A 270 4.91 25.08 -9.26
N VAL A 271 3.70 24.86 -9.79
CA VAL A 271 3.37 23.62 -10.51
C VAL A 271 4.16 23.55 -11.81
N ARG A 272 4.14 24.65 -12.58
CA ARG A 272 4.88 24.74 -13.83
C ARG A 272 6.38 24.48 -13.65
N ALA A 273 6.99 25.11 -12.65
CA ALA A 273 8.40 24.88 -12.32
C ALA A 273 8.68 23.40 -11.98
N ALA A 274 7.78 22.73 -11.24
CA ALA A 274 7.93 21.32 -10.93
C ALA A 274 7.80 20.42 -12.17
N TYR A 275 6.90 20.76 -13.10
CA TYR A 275 6.78 20.06 -14.39
C TYR A 275 8.04 20.18 -15.23
N GLU A 276 8.58 21.40 -15.37
CA GLU A 276 9.81 21.67 -16.11
C GLU A 276 10.99 20.89 -15.49
N ALA A 277 11.13 20.97 -14.16
CA ALA A 277 12.17 20.23 -13.43
C ALA A 277 12.05 18.71 -13.61
N ALA A 278 10.83 18.16 -13.69
CA ALA A 278 10.61 16.74 -13.91
C ALA A 278 10.98 16.31 -15.34
N VAL A 279 10.57 17.09 -16.35
CA VAL A 279 10.86 16.80 -17.77
C VAL A 279 12.34 16.96 -18.09
N ASN A 280 13.02 17.93 -17.49
CA ASN A 280 14.46 18.17 -17.69
C ASN A 280 15.36 17.03 -17.19
N LYS A 281 14.87 16.21 -16.26
CA LYS A 281 15.57 14.98 -15.82
C LYS A 281 15.46 13.83 -16.84
N GLY A 282 14.72 14.02 -17.92
CA GLY A 282 14.39 13.01 -18.90
C GLY A 282 13.13 12.24 -18.54
N ASN A 283 12.38 11.79 -19.56
CA ASN A 283 11.14 11.06 -19.34
C ASN A 283 11.35 9.56 -19.08
N GLY A 284 12.52 8.98 -19.40
CA GLY A 284 12.85 7.57 -19.14
C GLY A 284 11.83 6.57 -19.69
N GLY A 285 11.09 6.92 -20.76
CA GLY A 285 9.99 6.09 -21.29
C GLY A 285 8.69 6.15 -20.47
N SER A 286 8.55 7.10 -19.53
CA SER A 286 7.30 7.42 -18.83
C SER A 286 6.30 8.08 -19.77
N VAL A 287 5.11 7.47 -19.91
CA VAL A 287 3.99 8.05 -20.66
C VAL A 287 3.44 9.23 -19.88
N PHE A 288 3.41 9.13 -18.55
CA PHE A 288 3.00 10.22 -17.67
C PHE A 288 3.87 11.48 -17.81
N LEU A 289 5.21 11.35 -17.75
CA LEU A 289 6.11 12.48 -17.95
C LEU A 289 6.07 13.01 -19.40
N SER A 290 5.79 12.14 -20.38
CA SER A 290 5.56 12.57 -21.78
C SER A 290 4.29 13.40 -21.91
N SER A 291 3.22 13.09 -21.15
CA SER A 291 2.04 13.95 -21.05
C SER A 291 2.36 15.30 -20.42
N ILE A 292 3.17 15.34 -19.34
CA ILE A 292 3.63 16.61 -18.75
C ILE A 292 4.42 17.44 -19.78
N GLN A 293 5.34 16.81 -20.52
CA GLN A 293 6.12 17.48 -21.57
C GLN A 293 5.23 18.05 -22.68
N SER A 294 4.18 17.32 -23.06
CA SER A 294 3.22 17.79 -24.07
C SER A 294 2.40 18.97 -23.54
N LEU A 295 2.00 18.93 -22.28
CA LEU A 295 1.29 20.04 -21.62
C LEU A 295 2.15 21.30 -21.53
N LEU A 296 3.44 21.17 -21.20
CA LEU A 296 4.36 22.32 -21.16
C LEU A 296 4.42 23.06 -22.51
N LYS A 297 4.45 22.33 -23.64
CA LYS A 297 4.42 22.94 -24.98
C LYS A 297 3.13 23.74 -25.23
N LEU A 298 1.99 23.23 -24.77
CA LEU A 298 0.72 23.95 -24.87
C LEU A 298 0.72 25.21 -24.00
N LEU A 299 1.29 25.14 -22.80
CA LEU A 299 1.41 26.26 -21.88
C LEU A 299 2.37 27.35 -22.42
N ASP A 300 3.43 26.96 -23.13
CA ASP A 300 4.32 27.90 -23.83
C ASP A 300 3.57 28.68 -24.91
N ALA A 301 2.74 27.99 -25.70
CA ALA A 301 1.93 28.60 -26.75
C ALA A 301 0.81 29.50 -26.21
N SER A 302 0.35 29.27 -24.98
CA SER A 302 -0.76 30.02 -24.37
C SER A 302 -0.31 31.08 -23.34
N ASN A 303 0.99 31.35 -23.21
CA ASN A 303 1.52 32.20 -22.14
C ASN A 303 0.99 31.82 -20.76
N ASN A 304 0.99 30.52 -20.44
CA ASN A 304 0.50 29.92 -19.18
C ASN A 304 -1.02 29.97 -18.96
N LEU A 305 -1.79 30.56 -19.87
CA LEU A 305 -3.23 30.64 -19.74
C LEU A 305 -3.88 29.28 -19.98
N GLN A 306 -4.91 28.97 -19.20
CA GLN A 306 -5.75 27.81 -19.43
C GLN A 306 -6.68 28.08 -20.62
N THR A 307 -6.51 27.30 -21.70
CA THR A 307 -7.27 27.46 -22.94
C THR A 307 -8.20 26.26 -23.18
N PRO A 308 -9.18 26.36 -24.10
CA PRO A 308 -9.98 25.21 -24.53
C PRO A 308 -9.15 24.05 -25.08
N GLU A 309 -7.98 24.33 -25.67
CA GLU A 309 -7.05 23.30 -26.12
C GLU A 309 -6.40 22.55 -24.94
N ILE A 310 -5.93 23.30 -23.94
CA ILE A 310 -5.42 22.69 -22.70
C ILE A 310 -6.51 21.88 -22.00
N ASN A 311 -7.74 22.38 -21.91
CA ASN A 311 -8.85 21.63 -21.30
C ASN A 311 -9.09 20.29 -21.99
N ARG A 312 -9.20 20.28 -23.32
CA ARG A 312 -9.32 19.04 -24.11
C ARG A 312 -8.13 18.10 -23.95
N PHE A 313 -6.92 18.65 -23.76
CA PHE A 313 -5.73 17.84 -23.46
C PHE A 313 -5.83 17.18 -22.08
N LEU A 314 -6.24 17.94 -21.05
CA LEU A 314 -6.35 17.48 -19.67
C LEU A 314 -7.45 16.43 -19.51
N GLU A 315 -8.60 16.60 -20.17
CA GLU A 315 -9.72 15.63 -20.17
C GLU A 315 -9.24 14.24 -20.58
N LYS A 316 -8.44 14.14 -21.66
CA LYS A 316 -7.84 12.88 -22.13
C LYS A 316 -6.82 12.26 -21.17
N GLN A 317 -6.37 12.99 -20.15
CA GLN A 317 -5.43 12.44 -19.17
C GLN A 317 -6.12 11.66 -18.04
N VAL A 318 -7.42 11.86 -17.84
CA VAL A 318 -8.17 11.28 -16.71
C VAL A 318 -9.32 10.36 -17.13
N GLU A 319 -9.53 10.18 -18.44
CA GLU A 319 -10.27 9.04 -19.02
C GLU A 319 -9.51 7.71 -18.85
#